data_AF-A0A372GXA2-F1
#
_entry.id   AF-A0A372GXA2-F1
#
_cell.length_a   1.000
_cell.length_b   1.000
_cell.length_c   1.000
_cell.angle_alpha   90.00
_cell.angle_beta   90.00
_cell.angle_gamma   90.00
#
_symmetry.space_group_name_H-M   'P 1'
#
loop_
_entity.id
_entity.type
_entity.pdbx_description
1 polymer ?
#
loop_
_entity_poly.entity_id
_entity_poly.type
_entity_poly.pdbx_seq_one_letter_code
_entity_poly.pdbx_strand_id
1 'polypeptide(L)'
;MNHFSGRLFTICLLVVCFFSNFVHGEFRFGAIHTGLPLYSVWDGTENSPGSIYPHTLAYSPHKEHIITIPKMVNTTAQDCYIGTQVADELNNTSFPHCETSTPTSIRLHALPLPPKNAKYVYKWQQSIDGKDWEDSAEVILREDTGGIIMGSADVMGAEPGAWSQYIIPSSTTNYRFYRWILIDEGFLDPLCTVDYQVYEIFDVPQPEPPLSLGNIESCRAENRVLSVSIDEEVEWYDDLTVDWYDEPTGGNLLLANSSTLLALTSGTYYAEARALPAPLGPPVPGSSVHDPDSILGCSSSQRTPVSIIIHDPPPKPIDETLSFCENTTITLSSDTDNVDYEWSTGETTSNIIVSTPGIYTVTLTNGNGCSTTKTITLNQIEAPKIKTAISEEYTLIILMDNNGDFEYSLDGYNYQDDNEFTNTEGGLYTLFAREKNHCGTTNLPYVHLIIPKFFTPNGDGIHDTFKISGAENLKPVQLSIFDRYGNLLKTTMNNPFEWDGSYKGQALPASDYWFQFKVNNNIKKGHFALKR
;
A
#
# COMPACT_ATOMS: atom_id res chain seq x y z
N MET A 1 -27.45 17.00 -0.76
CA MET A 1 -26.07 17.26 -1.23
C MET A 1 -25.52 15.93 -1.70
N ASN A 2 -25.23 15.76 -2.99
CA ASN A 2 -24.72 14.52 -3.58
C ASN A 2 -23.90 14.84 -4.86
N HIS A 3 -22.91 13.99 -5.11
CA HIS A 3 -21.99 13.81 -6.25
C HIS A 3 -22.12 14.62 -7.56
N PHE A 4 -20.94 15.09 -8.02
CA PHE A 4 -20.35 15.05 -9.38
C PHE A 4 -21.21 15.31 -10.64
N SER A 5 -20.78 16.26 -11.47
CA SER A 5 -20.40 16.01 -12.89
C SER A 5 -19.81 17.24 -13.60
N GLY A 6 -18.67 17.02 -14.30
CA GLY A 6 -18.35 17.54 -15.64
C GLY A 6 -18.47 19.03 -16.00
N ARG A 7 -17.34 19.65 -16.35
CA ARG A 7 -17.27 20.73 -17.37
C ARG A 7 -16.07 20.55 -18.29
N LEU A 8 -16.35 20.28 -19.57
CA LEU A 8 -15.42 20.59 -20.66
C LEU A 8 -15.36 22.11 -20.85
N PHE A 9 -14.18 22.63 -21.21
CA PHE A 9 -14.09 23.89 -21.95
C PHE A 9 -12.96 23.82 -22.99
N THR A 10 -13.35 23.81 -24.26
CA THR A 10 -12.46 23.98 -25.40
C THR A 10 -12.33 25.47 -25.70
N ILE A 11 -11.10 26.02 -25.74
CA ILE A 11 -10.82 27.32 -26.37
C ILE A 11 -9.60 27.19 -27.26
N CYS A 12 -9.71 27.74 -28.46
CA CYS A 12 -8.71 27.74 -29.52
C CYS A 12 -8.42 29.19 -29.91
N LEU A 13 -7.14 29.61 -29.94
CA LEU A 13 -6.57 30.70 -30.75
C LEU A 13 -5.03 30.71 -30.50
N LEU A 14 -4.11 30.56 -31.46
CA LEU A 14 -3.73 31.37 -32.64
C LEU A 14 -3.04 32.73 -32.31
N VAL A 15 -1.93 33.00 -33.05
CA VAL A 15 -1.35 34.32 -33.44
C VAL A 15 -0.07 34.89 -32.72
N VAL A 16 1.09 34.65 -33.38
CA VAL A 16 2.09 35.64 -33.90
C VAL A 16 3.32 36.15 -33.08
N CYS A 17 4.49 35.76 -33.62
CA CYS A 17 5.76 36.46 -33.95
C CYS A 17 6.41 37.58 -33.09
N PHE A 18 7.74 37.50 -32.99
CA PHE A 18 8.73 38.53 -33.38
C PHE A 18 9.93 37.81 -34.08
N PHE A 19 10.30 38.12 -35.34
CA PHE A 19 11.38 39.04 -35.78
C PHE A 19 12.72 38.86 -35.02
N SER A 20 13.92 38.78 -35.62
CA SER A 20 14.44 39.01 -37.00
C SER A 20 15.89 38.42 -37.08
N ASN A 21 16.71 38.40 -38.15
CA ASN A 21 16.83 39.27 -39.34
C ASN A 21 17.86 38.73 -40.39
N PHE A 22 17.97 39.41 -41.55
CA PHE A 22 19.06 39.40 -42.58
C PHE A 22 19.09 38.44 -43.80
N VAL A 23 18.42 38.92 -44.88
CA VAL A 23 18.90 39.11 -46.29
C VAL A 23 18.88 37.96 -47.32
N HIS A 24 18.30 38.32 -48.49
CA HIS A 24 18.12 37.54 -49.73
C HIS A 24 19.27 37.68 -50.75
N GLY A 25 19.32 36.77 -51.74
CA GLY A 25 19.93 37.02 -53.05
C GLY A 25 19.95 35.84 -54.02
N GLU A 26 18.90 35.65 -54.84
CA GLU A 26 18.95 34.77 -56.02
C GLU A 26 19.85 35.37 -57.13
N PHE A 27 20.48 34.54 -57.98
CA PHE A 27 20.51 34.75 -59.44
C PHE A 27 20.91 33.46 -60.21
N ARG A 28 20.69 33.47 -61.54
CA ARG A 28 20.54 32.29 -62.41
C ARG A 28 21.81 31.82 -63.14
N PHE A 29 21.74 30.59 -63.66
CA PHE A 29 22.63 30.03 -64.69
C PHE A 29 22.81 30.91 -65.94
N GLY A 30 24.01 30.87 -66.51
CA GLY A 30 24.34 31.33 -67.87
C GLY A 30 25.63 30.67 -68.36
N ALA A 31 25.68 30.25 -69.63
CA ALA A 31 26.84 29.59 -70.25
C ALA A 31 27.57 30.52 -71.23
N ILE A 32 28.85 30.23 -71.57
CA ILE A 32 29.48 30.32 -72.92
C ILE A 32 30.99 29.98 -72.87
N HIS A 33 31.53 29.45 -73.98
CA HIS A 33 32.92 29.01 -74.22
C HIS A 33 34.00 30.10 -74.34
N THR A 34 35.27 29.72 -74.10
CA THR A 34 36.55 29.98 -74.86
C THR A 34 37.75 29.96 -73.87
N GLY A 35 39.00 29.58 -74.17
CA GLY A 35 39.65 29.05 -75.38
C GLY A 35 41.07 28.47 -75.08
N LEU A 36 41.77 27.94 -76.09
CA LEU A 36 43.11 27.27 -76.04
C LEU A 36 44.29 28.26 -75.89
N PRO A 37 45.53 27.84 -75.48
CA PRO A 37 46.55 27.17 -76.35
C PRO A 37 47.19 25.89 -75.71
N LEU A 38 47.63 24.81 -76.40
CA LEU A 38 48.59 24.56 -77.51
C LEU A 38 50.09 24.38 -77.12
N TYR A 39 50.58 23.13 -77.20
CA TYR A 39 51.89 22.59 -77.65
C TYR A 39 51.83 21.04 -77.40
N SER A 40 51.97 20.05 -78.30
CA SER A 40 52.81 19.79 -79.50
C SER A 40 54.29 19.52 -79.13
N VAL A 41 55.10 18.57 -79.65
CA VAL A 41 55.16 17.61 -80.80
C VAL A 41 55.99 16.37 -80.31
N TRP A 42 55.68 15.09 -80.58
CA TRP A 42 56.24 14.19 -81.64
C TRP A 42 57.79 14.12 -81.71
N ASP A 43 58.50 13.04 -82.02
CA ASP A 43 58.23 11.69 -82.60
C ASP A 43 59.33 10.69 -82.07
N GLY A 44 59.47 9.38 -82.38
CA GLY A 44 58.79 8.47 -83.31
C GLY A 44 59.40 7.04 -83.38
N THR A 45 58.78 6.18 -84.20
CA THR A 45 59.32 5.17 -85.18
C THR A 45 60.49 4.22 -84.79
N GLU A 46 60.59 2.94 -85.22
CA GLU A 46 59.85 2.06 -86.17
C GLU A 46 60.28 0.56 -86.00
N ASN A 47 59.49 -0.41 -86.53
CA ASN A 47 59.87 -1.73 -87.16
C ASN A 47 60.99 -2.65 -86.54
N SER A 48 60.93 -4.00 -86.45
CA SER A 48 60.31 -5.12 -87.22
C SER A 48 60.62 -6.51 -86.55
N PRO A 49 60.17 -7.70 -87.06
CA PRO A 49 60.07 -8.95 -86.25
C PRO A 49 60.98 -10.16 -86.60
N GLY A 50 61.01 -11.17 -85.69
CA GLY A 50 61.48 -12.57 -85.90
C GLY A 50 62.61 -13.02 -84.95
N SER A 51 62.88 -14.31 -84.64
CA SER A 51 62.14 -15.59 -84.80
C SER A 51 62.89 -16.75 -84.09
N ILE A 52 62.27 -17.94 -83.95
CA ILE A 52 62.84 -19.30 -83.65
C ILE A 52 62.88 -19.79 -82.15
N TYR A 53 62.47 -21.05 -81.98
CA TYR A 53 62.29 -21.92 -80.78
C TYR A 53 63.53 -22.84 -80.52
N PRO A 54 63.55 -23.82 -79.56
CA PRO A 54 62.99 -23.93 -78.20
C PRO A 54 63.97 -24.52 -77.11
N HIS A 55 63.44 -24.69 -75.89
CA HIS A 55 63.87 -25.58 -74.78
C HIS A 55 65.14 -25.28 -73.96
N THR A 56 64.93 -24.92 -72.69
CA THR A 56 65.44 -25.72 -71.55
C THR A 56 64.42 -25.62 -70.41
N LEU A 57 64.17 -26.74 -69.71
CA LEU A 57 63.26 -26.81 -68.57
C LEU A 57 63.91 -26.20 -67.32
N ALA A 58 63.19 -25.33 -66.61
CA ALA A 58 63.52 -24.90 -65.26
C ALA A 58 62.24 -24.83 -64.40
N TYR A 59 62.32 -25.39 -63.20
CA TYR A 59 61.25 -25.51 -62.21
C TYR A 59 60.90 -24.12 -61.65
N SER A 60 59.61 -23.86 -61.39
CA SER A 60 59.13 -22.65 -60.70
C SER A 60 58.09 -23.04 -59.65
N PRO A 61 58.11 -22.47 -58.43
CA PRO A 61 57.32 -22.96 -57.31
C PRO A 61 55.81 -22.65 -57.42
N HIS A 62 55.03 -23.34 -56.59
CA HIS A 62 53.59 -23.13 -56.45
C HIS A 62 53.23 -21.66 -56.23
N LYS A 63 52.24 -21.17 -56.97
CA LYS A 63 51.52 -19.95 -56.63
C LYS A 63 50.52 -20.26 -55.53
N GLU A 64 50.75 -19.73 -54.34
CA GLU A 64 49.67 -19.56 -53.36
C GLU A 64 48.64 -18.58 -53.95
N HIS A 65 47.42 -19.06 -54.17
CA HIS A 65 46.30 -18.20 -54.53
C HIS A 65 45.73 -17.56 -53.27
N ILE A 66 46.28 -16.42 -52.88
CA ILE A 66 45.65 -15.54 -51.89
C ILE A 66 44.38 -14.97 -52.54
N ILE A 67 43.22 -15.49 -52.15
CA ILE A 67 41.91 -14.98 -52.58
C ILE A 67 41.57 -13.76 -51.72
N THR A 68 41.75 -12.57 -52.28
CA THR A 68 41.34 -11.31 -51.63
C THR A 68 39.86 -11.05 -51.89
N ILE A 69 39.05 -11.07 -50.82
CA ILE A 69 37.59 -10.84 -50.90
C ILE A 69 37.30 -9.32 -50.97
N PRO A 70 36.42 -8.84 -51.88
CA PRO A 70 36.03 -7.43 -51.92
C PRO A 70 35.24 -7.00 -50.67
N LYS A 71 35.53 -5.79 -50.15
CA LYS A 71 34.87 -5.25 -48.95
C LYS A 71 33.39 -4.85 -49.11
N MET A 72 32.84 -4.87 -50.33
CA MET A 72 31.40 -4.64 -50.59
C MET A 72 30.89 -5.57 -51.70
N VAL A 73 29.69 -6.11 -51.54
CA VAL A 73 29.01 -7.01 -52.50
C VAL A 73 27.63 -6.46 -52.82
N ASN A 74 27.21 -6.61 -54.08
CA ASN A 74 26.01 -5.98 -54.66
C ASN A 74 24.79 -6.92 -54.58
N THR A 75 23.66 -6.44 -54.08
CA THR A 75 22.56 -7.27 -53.51
C THR A 75 21.50 -7.74 -54.52
N THR A 76 21.89 -8.25 -55.69
CA THR A 76 20.94 -8.56 -56.80
C THR A 76 21.06 -9.95 -57.43
N ALA A 77 21.51 -10.95 -56.67
CA ALA A 77 21.45 -12.38 -57.06
C ALA A 77 20.39 -13.12 -56.24
N GLN A 78 19.52 -13.91 -56.90
CA GLN A 78 18.21 -14.28 -56.37
C GLN A 78 18.08 -15.70 -55.77
N ASP A 79 19.07 -16.59 -55.95
CA ASP A 79 18.91 -18.04 -55.64
C ASP A 79 19.98 -18.62 -54.68
N CYS A 80 20.56 -17.80 -53.79
CA CYS A 80 21.64 -18.21 -52.88
C CYS A 80 21.29 -18.03 -51.38
N TYR A 81 20.16 -18.59 -50.95
CA TYR A 81 19.72 -18.54 -49.55
C TYR A 81 20.26 -19.71 -48.72
N ILE A 82 21.44 -19.50 -48.11
CA ILE A 82 21.85 -20.22 -46.90
C ILE A 82 21.82 -19.17 -45.78
N GLY A 83 20.73 -19.12 -45.00
CA GLY A 83 20.67 -18.23 -43.84
C GLY A 83 21.64 -18.75 -42.77
N THR A 84 22.70 -18.00 -42.47
CA THR A 84 23.69 -18.40 -41.46
C THR A 84 23.44 -17.66 -40.15
N GLN A 85 23.08 -18.41 -39.10
CA GLN A 85 22.97 -17.90 -37.74
C GLN A 85 24.32 -18.10 -37.03
N VAL A 86 24.87 -17.02 -36.47
CA VAL A 86 25.98 -17.06 -35.52
C VAL A 86 25.42 -16.89 -34.12
N ALA A 87 25.78 -17.77 -33.19
CA ALA A 87 25.33 -17.71 -31.81
C ALA A 87 26.37 -18.23 -30.81
N ASP A 88 26.25 -17.90 -29.54
CA ASP A 88 27.10 -18.46 -28.47
C ASP A 88 26.70 -19.91 -28.09
N GLU A 89 27.33 -20.49 -27.07
CA GLU A 89 27.01 -21.85 -26.58
C GLU A 89 25.58 -21.99 -25.99
N LEU A 90 24.87 -20.88 -25.75
CA LEU A 90 23.49 -20.83 -25.26
C LEU A 90 22.47 -20.44 -26.35
N ASN A 91 22.91 -20.32 -27.61
CA ASN A 91 22.16 -19.83 -28.77
C ASN A 91 21.79 -18.33 -28.74
N ASN A 92 22.45 -17.49 -27.94
CA ASN A 92 22.27 -16.04 -28.03
C ASN A 92 22.92 -15.49 -29.29
N THR A 93 22.31 -14.47 -29.90
CA THR A 93 22.83 -13.78 -31.11
C THR A 93 23.55 -12.46 -30.79
N SER A 94 23.65 -12.09 -29.51
CA SER A 94 24.41 -10.93 -29.04
C SER A 94 24.84 -11.13 -27.58
N PHE A 95 25.77 -10.30 -27.10
CA PHE A 95 26.24 -10.31 -25.72
C PHE A 95 26.56 -8.89 -25.24
N PRO A 96 25.86 -8.37 -24.21
CA PRO A 96 26.20 -7.10 -23.58
C PRO A 96 27.46 -7.27 -22.72
N HIS A 97 28.45 -6.38 -22.89
CA HIS A 97 29.66 -6.37 -22.08
C HIS A 97 29.70 -5.12 -21.21
N CYS A 98 30.01 -5.23 -19.91
CA CYS A 98 30.25 -4.03 -19.09
C CYS A 98 31.69 -3.55 -19.28
N GLU A 99 31.89 -2.27 -19.59
CA GLU A 99 33.21 -1.66 -19.88
C GLU A 99 34.31 -1.97 -18.85
N THR A 100 33.95 -2.23 -17.59
CA THR A 100 34.87 -2.50 -16.48
C THR A 100 35.00 -3.98 -16.12
N SER A 101 34.33 -4.89 -16.82
CA SER A 101 34.39 -6.33 -16.52
C SER A 101 35.69 -6.96 -17.03
N THR A 102 36.19 -8.00 -16.34
CA THR A 102 37.38 -8.72 -16.83
C THR A 102 37.05 -9.39 -18.16
N PRO A 103 37.88 -9.23 -19.20
CA PRO A 103 37.46 -9.58 -20.55
C PRO A 103 37.35 -11.09 -20.71
N THR A 104 36.13 -11.55 -20.96
CA THR A 104 35.77 -12.97 -21.10
C THR A 104 36.04 -13.47 -22.52
N SER A 105 36.50 -14.71 -22.65
CA SER A 105 36.56 -15.38 -23.95
C SER A 105 35.21 -16.05 -24.23
N ILE A 106 34.51 -15.57 -25.27
CA ILE A 106 33.23 -16.15 -25.70
C ILE A 106 33.50 -17.15 -26.82
N ARG A 107 32.81 -18.30 -26.81
CA ARG A 107 32.81 -19.23 -27.93
C ARG A 107 31.54 -19.08 -28.74
N LEU A 108 31.69 -18.70 -30.00
CA LEU A 108 30.61 -18.68 -30.99
C LEU A 108 30.56 -20.00 -31.74
N HIS A 109 29.40 -20.32 -32.28
CA HIS A 109 29.18 -21.37 -33.26
C HIS A 109 28.29 -20.86 -34.40
N ALA A 110 28.38 -21.47 -35.58
CA ALA A 110 27.55 -21.12 -36.75
C ALA A 110 26.73 -22.29 -37.28
N LEU A 111 25.48 -22.00 -37.69
CA LEU A 111 24.50 -22.95 -38.25
C LEU A 111 23.79 -22.35 -39.48
N PRO A 112 23.29 -23.18 -40.43
CA PRO A 112 23.44 -24.62 -40.49
C PRO A 112 24.84 -25.05 -40.97
N LEU A 113 25.28 -26.23 -40.54
CA LEU A 113 26.50 -26.85 -41.08
C LEU A 113 26.36 -27.10 -42.60
N PRO A 114 27.41 -26.89 -43.40
CA PRO A 114 27.32 -27.00 -44.85
C PRO A 114 27.00 -28.45 -45.28
N PRO A 115 26.24 -28.64 -46.38
CA PRO A 115 25.90 -29.98 -46.86
C PRO A 115 27.16 -30.75 -47.28
N LYS A 116 27.28 -32.01 -46.82
CA LYS A 116 28.47 -32.87 -46.89
C LYS A 116 29.11 -33.09 -48.28
N ASN A 117 28.47 -32.65 -49.37
CA ASN A 117 28.79 -33.03 -50.74
C ASN A 117 29.19 -31.85 -51.65
N ALA A 118 29.50 -30.68 -51.10
CA ALA A 118 29.97 -29.52 -51.86
C ALA A 118 31.24 -28.91 -51.23
N LYS A 119 32.10 -28.36 -52.08
CA LYS A 119 33.38 -27.77 -51.68
C LYS A 119 33.18 -26.31 -51.26
N TYR A 120 33.08 -26.10 -49.94
CA TYR A 120 33.03 -24.76 -49.37
C TYR A 120 34.32 -24.44 -48.60
N VAL A 121 34.84 -23.23 -48.83
CA VAL A 121 35.75 -22.56 -47.91
C VAL A 121 34.88 -21.72 -46.96
N TYR A 122 35.02 -21.94 -45.66
CA TYR A 122 34.38 -21.12 -44.65
C TYR A 122 35.39 -20.18 -44.00
N LYS A 123 34.93 -19.02 -43.52
CA LYS A 123 35.80 -18.04 -42.88
C LYS A 123 35.08 -17.23 -41.83
N TRP A 124 35.76 -16.97 -40.72
CA TRP A 124 35.32 -16.01 -39.70
C TRP A 124 35.84 -14.62 -40.02
N GLN A 125 34.96 -13.63 -39.97
CA GLN A 125 35.30 -12.23 -40.15
C GLN A 125 34.80 -11.42 -38.95
N GLN A 126 35.57 -10.39 -38.61
CA GLN A 126 35.26 -9.43 -37.55
C GLN A 126 35.12 -8.03 -38.14
N SER A 127 34.32 -7.19 -37.52
CA SER A 127 34.20 -5.75 -37.85
C SER A 127 34.03 -4.95 -36.56
N ILE A 128 34.46 -3.68 -36.60
CA ILE A 128 34.32 -2.71 -35.49
C ILE A 128 33.16 -1.73 -35.71
N ASP A 129 32.55 -1.73 -36.90
CA ASP A 129 31.51 -0.77 -37.32
C ASP A 129 30.33 -1.42 -38.09
N GLY A 130 30.36 -2.75 -38.23
CA GLY A 130 29.40 -3.57 -38.97
C GLY A 130 29.53 -3.50 -40.50
N LYS A 131 30.43 -2.66 -41.03
CA LYS A 131 30.51 -2.31 -42.46
C LYS A 131 31.85 -2.69 -43.06
N ASP A 132 32.94 -2.32 -42.40
CA ASP A 132 34.31 -2.68 -42.76
C ASP A 132 34.68 -3.98 -42.05
N TRP A 133 34.75 -5.06 -42.83
CA TRP A 133 35.05 -6.40 -42.34
C TRP A 133 36.51 -6.77 -42.60
N GLU A 134 37.13 -7.37 -41.59
CA GLU A 134 38.48 -7.92 -41.63
C GLU A 134 38.46 -9.42 -41.36
N ASP A 135 39.39 -10.10 -42.02
CA ASP A 135 39.57 -11.54 -41.89
C ASP A 135 40.18 -11.90 -40.54
N SER A 136 39.56 -12.82 -39.79
CA SER A 136 40.21 -13.41 -38.63
C SER A 136 41.36 -14.34 -39.06
N ALA A 137 42.30 -14.59 -38.14
CA ALA A 137 43.60 -15.16 -38.48
C ALA A 137 43.61 -16.67 -38.82
N GLU A 138 42.47 -17.37 -38.73
CA GLU A 138 42.39 -18.80 -39.05
C GLU A 138 41.56 -19.05 -40.33
N VAL A 139 42.21 -19.65 -41.32
CA VAL A 139 41.58 -20.17 -42.55
C VAL A 139 41.86 -21.67 -42.60
N ILE A 140 40.81 -22.48 -42.45
CA ILE A 140 40.91 -23.94 -42.56
C ILE A 140 40.39 -24.34 -43.95
N LEU A 141 41.28 -24.74 -44.84
CA LEU A 141 40.95 -25.30 -46.15
C LEU A 141 40.79 -26.82 -46.06
N ARG A 142 39.88 -27.39 -46.86
CA ARG A 142 39.68 -28.84 -46.96
C ARG A 142 39.90 -29.32 -48.40
N GLU A 143 41.05 -29.93 -48.68
CA GLU A 143 41.25 -30.69 -49.91
C GLU A 143 40.84 -32.16 -49.71
N ASP A 144 39.84 -32.61 -50.46
CA ASP A 144 39.34 -34.00 -50.47
C ASP A 144 40.29 -34.99 -51.19
N THR A 145 41.55 -35.06 -50.76
CA THR A 145 42.50 -36.12 -51.17
C THR A 145 43.50 -36.49 -50.06
N GLY A 146 43.02 -36.80 -48.86
CA GLY A 146 43.72 -37.69 -47.90
C GLY A 146 45.20 -37.41 -47.63
N GLY A 147 45.61 -36.14 -47.61
CA GLY A 147 47.01 -35.72 -47.49
C GLY A 147 47.14 -34.54 -46.54
N ILE A 148 48.03 -34.66 -45.56
CA ILE A 148 48.28 -33.66 -44.53
C ILE A 148 49.22 -32.58 -45.09
N ILE A 149 48.86 -31.31 -44.92
CA ILE A 149 49.79 -30.18 -44.89
C ILE A 149 49.54 -29.40 -43.60
N MET A 150 50.61 -29.08 -42.87
CA MET A 150 50.52 -28.50 -41.53
C MET A 150 50.46 -26.97 -41.55
N GLY A 151 49.43 -26.44 -40.89
CA GLY A 151 49.42 -25.12 -40.24
C GLY A 151 48.82 -25.31 -38.84
N SER A 152 49.35 -24.64 -37.83
CA SER A 152 48.92 -24.77 -36.42
C SER A 152 47.41 -24.49 -36.22
N ALA A 153 46.66 -25.17 -35.33
CA ALA A 153 47.06 -26.09 -34.25
C ALA A 153 46.16 -27.34 -34.13
N ASP A 154 46.56 -28.30 -33.29
CA ASP A 154 45.94 -29.64 -33.16
C ASP A 154 44.52 -29.68 -32.56
N VAL A 155 43.59 -30.33 -33.26
CA VAL A 155 42.57 -31.20 -32.64
C VAL A 155 42.31 -32.44 -33.51
N MET A 156 43.00 -33.56 -33.23
CA MET A 156 42.61 -34.86 -33.78
C MET A 156 41.36 -35.39 -33.06
N GLY A 157 40.28 -35.66 -33.79
CA GLY A 157 39.07 -36.32 -33.27
C GLY A 157 37.83 -35.43 -33.08
N ALA A 158 37.83 -34.22 -33.62
CA ALA A 158 36.72 -33.27 -33.52
C ALA A 158 35.41 -33.73 -34.21
N GLU A 159 34.30 -33.75 -33.46
CA GLU A 159 32.97 -34.11 -33.96
C GLU A 159 32.37 -33.09 -34.96
N PRO A 160 31.34 -33.46 -35.76
CA PRO A 160 30.65 -32.54 -36.68
C PRO A 160 29.96 -31.39 -35.93
N GLY A 161 30.66 -30.28 -35.76
CA GLY A 161 30.21 -29.09 -35.02
C GLY A 161 31.37 -28.27 -34.45
N ALA A 162 32.51 -28.89 -34.17
CA ALA A 162 33.70 -28.18 -33.68
C ALA A 162 34.32 -27.23 -34.73
N TRP A 163 34.15 -27.54 -36.03
CA TRP A 163 34.72 -26.78 -37.15
C TRP A 163 34.03 -25.43 -37.40
N SER A 164 32.85 -25.20 -36.83
CA SER A 164 32.14 -23.93 -36.90
C SER A 164 32.29 -23.11 -35.61
N GLN A 165 33.28 -23.38 -34.76
CA GLN A 165 33.50 -22.64 -33.51
C GLN A 165 34.56 -21.54 -33.66
N TYR A 166 34.33 -20.38 -33.03
CA TYR A 166 35.28 -19.26 -32.97
C TYR A 166 35.42 -18.78 -31.53
N ILE A 167 36.65 -18.63 -31.04
CA ILE A 167 36.93 -18.08 -29.71
C ILE A 167 37.25 -16.59 -29.88
N ILE A 168 36.39 -15.74 -29.35
CA ILE A 168 36.64 -14.31 -29.26
C ILE A 168 37.74 -14.08 -28.21
N PRO A 169 38.90 -13.51 -28.58
CA PRO A 169 39.90 -13.11 -27.60
C PRO A 169 39.42 -11.88 -26.81
N SER A 170 39.84 -11.79 -25.56
CA SER A 170 39.68 -10.62 -24.69
C SER A 170 40.04 -9.30 -25.41
N SER A 171 39.08 -8.37 -25.52
CA SER A 171 39.21 -7.08 -26.21
C SER A 171 38.61 -5.94 -25.40
N THR A 172 39.01 -4.70 -25.69
CA THR A 172 38.61 -3.47 -25.00
C THR A 172 38.03 -2.45 -26.01
N THR A 173 36.96 -2.80 -26.71
CA THR A 173 36.48 -2.03 -27.89
C THR A 173 34.97 -2.07 -28.03
N ASN A 174 34.37 -0.88 -28.02
CA ASN A 174 32.95 -0.59 -27.79
C ASN A 174 31.93 -1.35 -28.66
N TYR A 175 32.31 -1.73 -29.87
CA TYR A 175 31.48 -2.58 -30.73
C TYR A 175 32.34 -3.60 -31.45
N ARG A 176 31.91 -4.86 -31.44
CA ARG A 176 32.44 -5.89 -32.32
C ARG A 176 31.34 -6.75 -32.92
N PHE A 177 31.46 -6.94 -34.22
CA PHE A 177 30.54 -7.68 -35.05
C PHE A 177 31.28 -8.91 -35.58
N TYR A 178 30.74 -10.10 -35.37
CA TYR A 178 31.32 -11.35 -35.86
C TYR A 178 30.37 -12.02 -36.85
N ARG A 179 30.88 -12.42 -38.02
CA ARG A 179 30.12 -13.18 -39.01
C ARG A 179 30.90 -14.39 -39.50
N TRP A 180 30.14 -15.41 -39.88
CA TRP A 180 30.65 -16.60 -40.54
C TRP A 180 30.22 -16.57 -42.01
N ILE A 181 31.17 -16.57 -42.93
CA ILE A 181 30.92 -16.60 -44.37
C ILE A 181 31.25 -17.97 -44.96
N LEU A 182 30.46 -18.37 -45.96
CA LEU A 182 30.62 -19.60 -46.74
C LEU A 182 30.88 -19.23 -48.21
N ILE A 183 31.91 -19.81 -48.82
CA ILE A 183 32.35 -19.53 -50.19
C ILE A 183 32.42 -20.85 -50.96
N ASP A 184 31.71 -20.97 -52.08
CA ASP A 184 31.77 -22.15 -52.96
C ASP A 184 33.00 -22.07 -53.88
N GLU A 185 33.86 -23.09 -53.89
CA GLU A 185 35.03 -23.13 -54.80
C GLU A 185 34.64 -23.32 -56.28
N GLY A 186 33.39 -23.70 -56.57
CA GLY A 186 32.90 -23.98 -57.92
C GLY A 186 32.56 -22.75 -58.77
N PHE A 187 32.48 -21.54 -58.17
CA PHE A 187 32.02 -20.33 -58.86
C PHE A 187 33.05 -19.19 -58.81
N LEU A 188 33.77 -19.00 -59.93
CA LEU A 188 34.64 -17.83 -60.17
C LEU A 188 33.84 -16.61 -60.68
N ASP A 189 32.73 -16.27 -60.01
CA ASP A 189 32.00 -15.01 -60.22
C ASP A 189 31.29 -14.59 -58.90
N PRO A 190 31.53 -13.38 -58.35
CA PRO A 190 31.21 -13.07 -56.95
C PRO A 190 29.76 -12.57 -56.77
N LEU A 191 28.78 -13.46 -56.93
CA LEU A 191 27.35 -13.12 -56.84
C LEU A 191 26.52 -14.13 -56.00
N CYS A 192 27.05 -14.56 -54.85
CA CYS A 192 26.23 -15.10 -53.76
C CYS A 192 26.46 -14.28 -52.48
N THR A 193 25.62 -13.27 -52.26
CA THR A 193 25.45 -12.67 -50.92
C THR A 193 24.73 -13.66 -50.04
N VAL A 194 25.46 -14.30 -49.15
CA VAL A 194 24.89 -15.09 -48.05
C VAL A 194 24.21 -14.11 -47.09
N ASP A 195 22.98 -14.40 -46.65
CA ASP A 195 22.31 -13.60 -45.62
C ASP A 195 22.89 -14.02 -44.26
N TYR A 196 23.90 -13.26 -43.80
CA TYR A 196 24.63 -13.55 -42.58
C TYR A 196 24.02 -12.82 -41.39
N GLN A 197 23.56 -13.57 -40.39
CA GLN A 197 23.32 -12.97 -39.09
C GLN A 197 24.67 -12.66 -38.43
N VAL A 198 24.75 -11.49 -37.83
CA VAL A 198 25.93 -11.00 -37.14
C VAL A 198 25.75 -11.27 -35.65
N TYR A 199 26.80 -11.77 -35.00
CA TYR A 199 26.87 -11.78 -33.55
C TYR A 199 27.45 -10.47 -33.05
N GLU A 200 26.72 -9.81 -32.15
CA GLU A 200 27.00 -8.45 -31.72
C GLU A 200 27.48 -8.41 -30.27
N ILE A 201 28.66 -7.82 -30.06
CA ILE A 201 29.12 -7.39 -28.73
C ILE A 201 29.05 -5.87 -28.71
N PHE A 202 28.40 -5.33 -27.70
CA PHE A 202 28.35 -3.91 -27.41
C PHE A 202 28.74 -3.67 -25.96
N ASP A 203 29.56 -2.65 -25.75
CA ASP A 203 29.95 -2.21 -24.41
C ASP A 203 28.84 -1.32 -23.83
N VAL A 204 28.31 -1.71 -22.68
CA VAL A 204 27.38 -0.92 -21.87
C VAL A 204 28.22 -0.13 -20.87
N PRO A 205 28.11 1.22 -20.86
CA PRO A 205 28.83 2.04 -19.89
C PRO A 205 28.41 1.70 -18.46
N GLN A 206 29.32 1.86 -17.51
CA GLN A 206 29.00 1.63 -16.11
C GLN A 206 28.13 2.79 -15.58
N PRO A 207 26.96 2.53 -14.98
CA PRO A 207 26.15 3.60 -14.40
C PRO A 207 26.83 4.20 -13.18
N GLU A 208 26.65 5.50 -12.98
CA GLU A 208 27.09 6.18 -11.77
C GLU A 208 26.30 5.67 -10.54
N PRO A 209 26.92 5.62 -9.34
CA PRO A 209 26.20 5.28 -8.11
C PRO A 209 25.00 6.22 -7.87
N PRO A 210 23.84 5.72 -7.40
CA PRO A 210 22.68 6.57 -7.12
C PRO A 210 23.02 7.69 -6.12
N LEU A 211 22.47 8.89 -6.27
CA LEU A 211 22.65 9.96 -5.29
C LEU A 211 21.71 9.74 -4.09
N SER A 212 22.26 9.74 -2.88
CA SER A 212 21.46 9.69 -1.64
C SER A 212 20.65 10.97 -1.46
N LEU A 213 19.33 10.83 -1.26
CA LEU A 213 18.46 11.96 -0.91
C LEU A 213 18.49 12.30 0.59
N GLY A 214 19.38 11.66 1.35
CA GLY A 214 19.64 11.92 2.76
C GLY A 214 19.26 10.76 3.68
N ASN A 215 19.94 10.71 4.83
CA ASN A 215 19.57 9.81 5.92
C ASN A 215 18.30 10.33 6.61
N ILE A 216 17.48 9.42 7.15
CA ILE A 216 16.21 9.78 7.78
C ILE A 216 16.08 9.21 9.19
N GLU A 217 15.31 9.90 10.02
CA GLU A 217 14.82 9.38 11.29
C GLU A 217 13.31 9.13 11.18
N SER A 218 12.82 8.09 11.85
CA SER A 218 11.42 7.65 11.79
C SER A 218 11.01 6.97 13.09
N CYS A 219 9.74 7.04 13.44
CA CYS A 219 9.18 6.19 14.49
C CYS A 219 8.78 4.83 13.92
N ARG A 220 8.84 3.76 14.73
CA ARG A 220 8.60 2.36 14.29
C ARG A 220 7.27 2.13 13.55
N ALA A 221 6.27 2.98 13.74
CA ALA A 221 4.95 2.87 13.10
C ALA A 221 4.74 3.75 11.84
N GLU A 222 5.70 4.60 11.47
CA GLU A 222 5.51 5.61 10.41
C GLU A 222 5.84 5.12 8.99
N ASN A 223 6.46 3.94 8.85
CA ASN A 223 6.79 3.30 7.56
C ASN A 223 7.48 4.26 6.56
N ARG A 224 8.42 5.09 7.02
CA ARG A 224 9.20 5.96 6.13
C ARG A 224 10.10 5.14 5.21
N VAL A 225 10.22 5.60 3.97
CA VAL A 225 11.07 4.98 2.95
C VAL A 225 12.39 5.74 2.82
N LEU A 226 13.48 5.01 2.66
CA LEU A 226 14.73 5.52 2.12
C LEU A 226 14.55 5.81 0.63
N SER A 227 15.24 6.83 0.12
CA SER A 227 15.16 7.21 -1.30
C SER A 227 16.52 7.61 -1.86
N VAL A 228 16.75 7.26 -3.12
CA VAL A 228 17.88 7.74 -3.94
C VAL A 228 17.36 8.31 -5.26
N SER A 229 18.16 9.16 -5.91
CA SER A 229 17.92 9.60 -7.28
C SER A 229 19.01 9.08 -8.21
N ILE A 230 18.62 8.74 -9.43
CA ILE A 230 19.51 8.38 -10.54
C ILE A 230 19.41 9.47 -11.62
N ASP A 231 20.45 9.59 -12.45
CA ASP A 231 20.42 10.52 -13.60
C ASP A 231 19.80 9.80 -14.80
N GLU A 232 18.56 10.16 -15.13
CA GLU A 232 17.77 9.55 -16.21
C GLU A 232 18.04 10.23 -17.58
N GLU A 233 18.82 11.32 -17.66
CA GLU A 233 19.10 12.03 -18.93
C GLU A 233 20.29 11.45 -19.72
N VAL A 234 20.81 10.27 -19.33
CA VAL A 234 21.91 9.60 -20.03
C VAL A 234 21.38 8.78 -21.22
N GLU A 235 21.55 9.29 -22.45
CA GLU A 235 21.10 8.69 -23.73
C GLU A 235 21.63 7.26 -24.05
N TRP A 236 22.32 6.59 -23.12
CA TRP A 236 22.90 5.25 -23.29
C TRP A 236 22.10 4.12 -22.61
N TYR A 237 21.08 4.45 -21.79
CA TYR A 237 20.30 3.47 -21.04
C TYR A 237 18.80 3.63 -21.34
N ASP A 238 18.12 2.54 -21.75
CA ASP A 238 16.65 2.56 -21.91
C ASP A 238 15.92 2.38 -20.56
N ASP A 239 16.49 1.58 -19.65
CA ASP A 239 15.96 1.32 -18.30
C ASP A 239 17.11 1.31 -17.29
N LEU A 240 17.24 2.39 -16.51
CA LEU A 240 18.14 2.47 -15.36
C LEU A 240 17.36 2.17 -14.08
N THR A 241 17.73 1.11 -13.36
CA THR A 241 17.02 0.65 -12.16
C THR A 241 17.90 0.76 -10.92
N VAL A 242 17.29 0.61 -9.74
CA VAL A 242 17.98 0.64 -8.43
C VAL A 242 17.65 -0.60 -7.64
N ASP A 243 18.69 -1.30 -7.18
CA ASP A 243 18.60 -2.43 -6.27
C ASP A 243 19.14 -2.06 -4.89
N TRP A 244 18.56 -2.62 -3.83
CA TRP A 244 18.93 -2.37 -2.44
C TRP A 244 19.52 -3.60 -1.75
N TYR A 245 20.58 -3.40 -0.98
CA TYR A 245 21.31 -4.45 -0.28
C TYR A 245 21.56 -4.11 1.20
N ASP A 246 21.84 -5.14 2.00
CA ASP A 246 22.20 -5.04 3.42
C ASP A 246 23.70 -4.75 3.68
N GLU A 247 24.57 -4.99 2.69
CA GLU A 247 26.03 -4.80 2.78
C GLU A 247 26.58 -3.93 1.63
N PRO A 248 27.72 -3.22 1.84
CA PRO A 248 28.31 -2.35 0.82
C PRO A 248 28.84 -3.12 -0.40
N THR A 249 29.17 -4.41 -0.23
CA THR A 249 29.57 -5.33 -1.30
C THR A 249 29.03 -6.73 -1.01
N GLY A 250 28.50 -7.43 -2.02
CA GLY A 250 27.86 -8.73 -1.81
C GLY A 250 26.51 -8.61 -1.09
N GLY A 251 26.35 -9.29 0.04
CA GLY A 251 25.13 -9.23 0.86
C GLY A 251 23.91 -9.90 0.22
N ASN A 252 22.74 -9.68 0.83
CA ASN A 252 21.44 -10.09 0.32
C ASN A 252 20.77 -8.93 -0.43
N LEU A 253 20.15 -9.24 -1.56
CA LEU A 253 19.22 -8.34 -2.24
C LEU A 253 17.94 -8.20 -1.39
N LEU A 254 17.64 -6.97 -0.98
CA LEU A 254 16.49 -6.64 -0.13
C LEU A 254 15.27 -6.22 -0.96
N LEU A 255 15.50 -5.45 -2.02
CA LEU A 255 14.47 -4.98 -2.95
C LEU A 255 15.12 -4.65 -4.28
N ALA A 256 14.56 -5.14 -5.38
CA ALA A 256 15.02 -4.84 -6.74
C ALA A 256 14.15 -3.77 -7.41
N ASN A 257 14.70 -3.11 -8.43
CA ASN A 257 13.98 -2.21 -9.34
C ASN A 257 13.14 -1.12 -8.64
N SER A 258 13.70 -0.48 -7.60
CA SER A 258 13.03 0.60 -6.86
C SER A 258 14.02 1.64 -6.35
N SER A 259 13.81 2.90 -6.71
CA SER A 259 14.54 4.05 -6.15
C SER A 259 14.23 4.30 -4.66
N THR A 260 13.34 3.52 -4.06
CA THR A 260 12.94 3.63 -2.64
C THR A 260 12.94 2.28 -1.91
N LEU A 261 13.23 2.28 -0.61
CA LEU A 261 13.21 1.09 0.25
C LEU A 261 12.45 1.35 1.56
N LEU A 262 11.49 0.50 1.89
CA LEU A 262 10.87 0.46 3.22
C LEU A 262 11.74 -0.36 4.18
N ALA A 263 12.45 0.33 5.08
CA ALA A 263 13.29 -0.29 6.10
C ALA A 263 12.51 -0.43 7.43
N LEU A 264 12.49 -1.64 8.00
CA LEU A 264 11.78 -1.96 9.26
C LEU A 264 12.71 -2.00 10.50
N THR A 265 14.01 -1.80 10.30
CA THR A 265 15.05 -1.81 11.34
C THR A 265 16.02 -0.65 11.13
N SER A 266 16.53 -0.08 12.22
CA SER A 266 17.63 0.89 12.17
C SER A 266 18.88 0.26 11.54
N GLY A 267 19.53 0.96 10.61
CA GLY A 267 20.68 0.44 9.89
C GLY A 267 21.10 1.31 8.71
N THR A 268 22.15 0.88 8.03
CA THR A 268 22.59 1.44 6.74
C THR A 268 22.24 0.45 5.65
N TYR A 269 21.64 0.94 4.58
CA TYR A 269 21.20 0.18 3.42
C TYR A 269 21.90 0.72 2.18
N TYR A 270 22.16 -0.14 1.20
CA TYR A 270 23.08 0.16 0.11
C TYR A 270 22.37 0.07 -1.24
N ALA A 271 22.19 1.22 -1.90
CA ALA A 271 21.57 1.32 -3.21
C ALA A 271 22.60 1.17 -4.34
N GLU A 272 22.32 0.31 -5.30
CA GLU A 272 23.16 0.01 -6.48
C GLU A 272 22.37 0.39 -7.74
N ALA A 273 22.93 1.21 -8.62
CA ALA A 273 22.32 1.45 -9.92
C ALA A 273 22.60 0.26 -10.83
N ARG A 274 21.59 -0.21 -11.57
CA ARG A 274 21.74 -1.21 -12.63
C ARG A 274 21.26 -0.64 -13.95
N ALA A 275 22.17 -0.53 -14.90
CA ALA A 275 21.82 -0.28 -16.29
C ALA A 275 21.44 -1.62 -16.93
N LEU A 276 20.16 -1.83 -17.25
CA LEU A 276 19.83 -2.88 -18.20
C LEU A 276 20.41 -2.48 -19.55
N PRO A 277 21.02 -3.42 -20.30
CA PRO A 277 21.37 -3.15 -21.69
C PRO A 277 20.10 -2.72 -22.41
N ALA A 278 20.14 -1.53 -23.00
CA ALA A 278 19.09 -1.07 -23.90
C ALA A 278 18.75 -2.21 -24.88
N PRO A 279 17.48 -2.58 -25.06
CA PRO A 279 17.06 -3.26 -26.28
C PRO A 279 17.25 -2.29 -27.45
N LEU A 280 18.52 -2.07 -27.83
CA LEU A 280 18.92 -1.72 -29.18
C LEU A 280 18.15 -2.69 -30.08
N GLY A 281 17.04 -2.21 -30.64
CA GLY A 281 16.16 -3.03 -31.46
C GLY A 281 17.04 -3.66 -32.52
N PRO A 282 17.13 -5.01 -32.55
CA PRO A 282 18.31 -5.66 -33.09
C PRO A 282 18.51 -5.19 -34.53
N PRO A 283 19.74 -4.82 -34.94
CA PRO A 283 20.04 -4.46 -36.32
C PRO A 283 19.59 -5.55 -37.31
N VAL A 284 19.45 -6.79 -36.80
CA VAL A 284 18.90 -7.97 -37.47
C VAL A 284 17.46 -8.27 -37.01
N PRO A 285 16.44 -8.16 -37.89
CA PRO A 285 15.08 -8.62 -37.60
C PRO A 285 15.04 -10.11 -37.25
N GLY A 286 14.51 -10.45 -36.07
CA GLY A 286 14.32 -11.84 -35.61
C GLY A 286 15.34 -12.36 -34.60
N SER A 287 16.23 -11.51 -34.08
CA SER A 287 17.10 -11.85 -32.95
C SER A 287 16.32 -12.09 -31.65
N SER A 288 16.82 -12.98 -30.80
CA SER A 288 16.35 -13.23 -29.45
C SER A 288 17.54 -13.34 -28.49
N VAL A 289 17.58 -12.46 -27.48
CA VAL A 289 18.40 -12.66 -26.28
C VAL A 289 17.68 -13.69 -25.42
N HIS A 290 18.35 -14.80 -25.10
CA HIS A 290 17.75 -15.94 -24.41
C HIS A 290 18.53 -16.42 -23.19
N ASP A 291 19.40 -15.56 -22.67
CA ASP A 291 20.06 -15.75 -21.40
C ASP A 291 19.41 -14.87 -20.29
N PRO A 292 18.74 -15.47 -19.30
CA PRO A 292 18.18 -14.75 -18.15
C PRO A 292 19.26 -14.24 -17.18
N ASP A 293 20.51 -14.72 -17.28
CA ASP A 293 21.64 -14.22 -16.48
C ASP A 293 22.38 -13.07 -17.21
N SER A 294 22.31 -12.95 -18.54
CA SER A 294 22.70 -11.74 -19.29
C SER A 294 21.78 -10.52 -19.03
N ILE A 295 20.71 -10.71 -18.24
CA ILE A 295 19.88 -9.63 -17.68
C ILE A 295 20.53 -9.05 -16.40
N LEU A 296 21.67 -9.59 -15.93
CA LEU A 296 22.55 -8.94 -14.95
C LEU A 296 23.24 -7.72 -15.57
N GLY A 297 22.44 -6.67 -15.80
CA GLY A 297 22.88 -5.38 -16.29
C GLY A 297 23.97 -4.74 -15.42
N CYS A 298 24.75 -3.85 -16.02
CA CYS A 298 25.96 -3.30 -15.42
C CYS A 298 25.62 -2.56 -14.13
N SER A 299 26.23 -3.00 -13.02
CA SER A 299 26.07 -2.36 -11.72
C SER A 299 27.03 -1.18 -11.55
N SER A 300 26.62 -0.18 -10.76
CA SER A 300 27.49 0.93 -10.41
C SER A 300 28.79 0.50 -9.72
N SER A 301 29.84 1.30 -9.85
CA SER A 301 31.19 0.98 -9.33
C SER A 301 31.24 0.83 -7.81
N GLN A 302 30.30 1.47 -7.12
CA GLN A 302 30.06 1.38 -5.68
C GLN A 302 28.56 1.45 -5.41
N ARG A 303 28.15 1.06 -4.19
CA ARG A 303 26.80 1.26 -3.68
C ARG A 303 26.73 2.51 -2.80
N THR A 304 25.62 3.21 -2.89
CA THR A 304 25.36 4.41 -2.11
C THR A 304 24.74 4.05 -0.76
N PRO A 305 25.38 4.37 0.38
CA PRO A 305 24.81 4.15 1.70
C PRO A 305 23.72 5.17 2.00
N VAL A 306 22.58 4.69 2.47
CA VAL A 306 21.50 5.49 3.05
C VAL A 306 21.12 4.88 4.39
N SER A 307 21.14 5.68 5.46
CA SER A 307 20.89 5.20 6.82
C SER A 307 19.53 5.65 7.34
N ILE A 308 18.89 4.78 8.12
CA ILE A 308 17.69 5.08 8.90
C ILE A 308 17.94 4.82 10.38
N ILE A 309 17.48 5.74 11.23
CA ILE A 309 17.35 5.52 12.68
C ILE A 309 15.86 5.39 12.98
N ILE A 310 15.46 4.21 13.47
CA ILE A 310 14.10 3.94 13.94
C ILE A 310 14.06 4.09 15.44
N HIS A 311 13.24 5.03 15.91
CA HIS A 311 12.98 5.28 17.31
C HIS A 311 11.71 4.54 17.76
N ASP A 312 11.75 4.00 18.98
CA ASP A 312 10.57 3.40 19.62
C ASP A 312 9.67 4.49 20.21
N PRO A 313 8.33 4.37 20.09
CA PRO A 313 7.40 5.24 20.82
C PRO A 313 7.47 4.96 22.33
N PRO A 314 7.00 5.90 23.18
CA PRO A 314 6.85 5.62 24.60
C PRO A 314 5.91 4.41 24.83
N PRO A 315 6.08 3.64 25.92
CA PRO A 315 5.24 2.48 26.21
C PRO A 315 3.76 2.87 26.22
N LYS A 316 2.92 2.19 25.43
CA LYS A 316 1.48 2.51 25.38
C LYS A 316 0.85 2.30 26.77
N PRO A 317 0.25 3.34 27.39
CA PRO A 317 -0.52 3.17 28.62
C PRO A 317 -1.80 2.36 28.37
N ILE A 318 -2.29 1.71 29.41
CA ILE A 318 -3.53 0.91 29.34
C ILE A 318 -4.73 1.85 29.15
N ASP A 319 -5.58 1.55 28.17
CA ASP A 319 -6.85 2.24 27.96
C ASP A 319 -7.82 1.90 29.11
N GLU A 320 -8.57 2.88 29.63
CA GLU A 320 -9.36 2.70 30.85
C GLU A 320 -10.81 3.20 30.70
N THR A 321 -11.68 2.71 31.58
CA THR A 321 -13.07 3.16 31.69
C THR A 321 -13.33 3.60 33.12
N LEU A 322 -13.72 4.86 33.29
CA LEU A 322 -13.99 5.49 34.58
C LEU A 322 -15.45 5.95 34.65
N SER A 323 -15.93 6.16 35.86
CA SER A 323 -17.25 6.71 36.14
C SER A 323 -17.16 7.82 37.18
N PHE A 324 -17.97 8.87 37.04
CA PHE A 324 -18.07 9.98 37.98
C PHE A 324 -19.52 10.39 38.19
N CYS A 325 -19.81 11.10 39.28
CA CYS A 325 -21.18 11.45 39.65
C CYS A 325 -21.71 12.68 38.88
N GLU A 326 -23.03 12.74 38.68
CA GLU A 326 -23.70 13.90 38.09
C GLU A 326 -23.32 15.20 38.83
N ASN A 327 -22.97 16.24 38.08
CA ASN A 327 -22.55 17.55 38.59
C ASN A 327 -21.26 17.56 39.46
N THR A 328 -20.43 16.52 39.43
CA THR A 328 -19.08 16.53 40.04
C THR A 328 -17.97 16.66 39.00
N THR A 329 -16.72 16.74 39.45
CA THR A 329 -15.53 16.64 38.59
C THR A 329 -14.75 15.37 38.89
N ILE A 330 -13.93 14.94 37.93
CA ILE A 330 -12.95 13.85 38.08
C ILE A 330 -11.61 14.28 37.49
N THR A 331 -10.52 13.82 38.10
CA THR A 331 -9.17 13.98 37.55
C THR A 331 -8.86 12.79 36.65
N LEU A 332 -8.58 13.04 35.37
CA LEU A 332 -8.03 12.04 34.45
C LEU A 332 -6.50 12.16 34.46
N SER A 333 -5.79 11.04 34.36
CA SER A 333 -4.33 11.02 34.39
C SER A 333 -3.76 9.96 33.44
N SER A 334 -2.53 10.17 32.98
CA SER A 334 -1.76 9.12 32.29
C SER A 334 -0.38 8.83 32.89
N ASP A 335 0.09 9.64 33.86
CA ASP A 335 1.27 9.40 34.72
C ASP A 335 2.44 8.67 34.02
N THR A 336 2.89 9.21 32.90
CA THR A 336 3.99 8.68 32.08
C THR A 336 5.18 9.63 32.15
N ASP A 337 6.35 9.14 32.57
CA ASP A 337 7.53 9.97 32.71
C ASP A 337 8.21 10.27 31.35
N ASN A 338 8.87 11.42 31.25
CA ASN A 338 9.71 11.83 30.11
C ASN A 338 8.99 11.89 28.75
N VAL A 339 7.72 12.30 28.76
CA VAL A 339 6.91 12.58 27.56
C VAL A 339 6.24 13.95 27.66
N ASP A 340 6.06 14.59 26.50
CA ASP A 340 5.14 15.70 26.33
C ASP A 340 3.70 15.16 26.18
N TYR A 341 2.73 15.90 26.71
CA TYR A 341 1.32 15.52 26.76
C TYR A 341 0.49 16.41 25.81
N GLU A 342 -0.46 15.82 25.10
CA GLU A 342 -1.49 16.54 24.34
C GLU A 342 -2.83 15.83 24.50
N TRP A 343 -3.74 16.43 25.27
CA TRP A 343 -5.10 15.93 25.50
C TRP A 343 -6.05 16.35 24.38
N SER A 344 -7.14 15.58 24.18
CA SER A 344 -8.24 15.96 23.28
C SER A 344 -8.96 17.25 23.67
N THR A 345 -8.70 17.79 24.87
CA THR A 345 -9.14 19.12 25.33
C THR A 345 -8.22 20.26 24.89
N GLY A 346 -7.02 19.95 24.36
CA GLY A 346 -5.94 20.90 24.06
C GLY A 346 -5.02 21.22 25.25
N GLU A 347 -5.19 20.53 26.39
CA GLU A 347 -4.32 20.65 27.56
C GLU A 347 -3.03 19.82 27.41
N THR A 348 -1.98 20.23 28.12
CA THR A 348 -0.62 19.64 28.00
C THR A 348 0.00 19.22 29.34
N THR A 349 -0.83 19.04 30.37
CA THR A 349 -0.44 18.56 31.71
C THR A 349 -0.55 17.04 31.82
N SER A 350 0.12 16.43 32.80
CA SER A 350 0.05 14.96 33.01
C SER A 350 -1.34 14.46 33.43
N ASN A 351 -2.13 15.36 34.00
CA ASN A 351 -3.51 15.16 34.40
C ASN A 351 -4.38 16.37 34.01
N ILE A 352 -5.69 16.13 33.86
CA ILE A 352 -6.71 17.15 33.58
C ILE A 352 -7.93 16.94 34.49
N ILE A 353 -8.72 18.00 34.73
CA ILE A 353 -9.95 17.93 35.54
C ILE A 353 -11.15 18.17 34.64
N VAL A 354 -12.06 17.20 34.57
CA VAL A 354 -13.22 17.23 33.66
C VAL A 354 -14.53 17.01 34.42
N SER A 355 -15.64 17.45 33.83
CA SER A 355 -17.00 17.40 34.40
C SER A 355 -18.05 16.84 33.44
N THR A 356 -17.65 16.40 32.26
CA THR A 356 -18.54 15.94 31.18
C THR A 356 -18.21 14.50 30.81
N PRO A 357 -19.20 13.59 30.67
CA PRO A 357 -18.96 12.26 30.13
C PRO A 357 -18.53 12.33 28.66
N GLY A 358 -17.75 11.35 28.22
CA GLY A 358 -17.21 11.32 26.86
C GLY A 358 -15.99 10.43 26.71
N ILE A 359 -15.37 10.47 25.53
CA ILE A 359 -14.10 9.82 25.26
C ILE A 359 -13.01 10.88 25.30
N TYR A 360 -12.03 10.69 26.17
CA TYR A 360 -10.83 11.50 26.27
C TYR A 360 -9.66 10.71 25.71
N THR A 361 -8.81 11.37 24.92
CA THR A 361 -7.56 10.78 24.44
C THR A 361 -6.41 11.67 24.84
N VAL A 362 -5.29 11.07 25.22
CA VAL A 362 -4.04 11.80 25.44
C VAL A 362 -2.95 11.17 24.58
N THR A 363 -2.37 12.01 23.71
CA THR A 363 -1.18 11.70 22.94
C THR A 363 0.03 11.99 23.82
N LEU A 364 0.95 11.04 23.89
CA LEU A 364 2.20 11.14 24.67
C LEU A 364 3.36 11.04 23.70
N THR A 365 4.20 12.07 23.63
CA THR A 365 5.30 12.17 22.67
C THR A 365 6.63 12.16 23.41
N ASN A 366 7.55 11.27 23.05
CA ASN A 366 8.88 11.22 23.66
C ASN A 366 9.85 12.23 23.02
N GLY A 367 11.04 12.40 23.60
CA GLY A 367 12.07 13.33 23.10
C GLY A 367 12.60 13.05 21.69
N ASN A 368 12.27 11.89 21.09
CA ASN A 368 12.59 11.56 19.69
C ASN A 368 11.44 11.89 18.72
N GLY A 369 10.37 12.53 19.20
CA GLY A 369 9.17 12.88 18.42
C GLY A 369 8.18 11.73 18.24
N CYS A 370 8.41 10.56 18.83
CA CYS A 370 7.54 9.39 18.67
C CYS A 370 6.41 9.38 19.67
N SER A 371 5.20 9.10 19.19
CA SER A 371 3.97 9.20 19.98
C SER A 371 3.25 7.87 20.22
N THR A 372 2.48 7.84 21.31
CA THR A 372 1.45 6.83 21.58
C THR A 372 0.19 7.52 22.11
N THR A 373 -0.95 6.83 22.13
CA THR A 373 -2.22 7.40 22.61
C THR A 373 -2.85 6.49 23.66
N LYS A 374 -3.20 7.07 24.82
CA LYS A 374 -4.09 6.46 25.82
C LYS A 374 -5.52 6.95 25.60
N THR A 375 -6.50 6.04 25.66
CA THR A 375 -7.92 6.34 25.59
C THR A 375 -8.57 6.14 26.97
N ILE A 376 -9.39 7.10 27.38
CA ILE A 376 -10.14 7.09 28.63
C ILE A 376 -11.62 7.27 28.29
N THR A 377 -12.44 6.26 28.59
CA THR A 377 -13.90 6.35 28.44
C THR A 377 -14.51 6.77 29.77
N LEU A 378 -15.13 7.95 29.81
CA LEU A 378 -15.71 8.51 31.03
C LEU A 378 -17.24 8.49 31.00
N ASN A 379 -17.83 7.71 31.91
CA ASN A 379 -19.28 7.60 32.09
C ASN A 379 -19.77 8.48 33.25
N GLN A 380 -21.00 8.99 33.14
CA GLN A 380 -21.64 9.73 34.23
C GLN A 380 -22.68 8.85 34.93
N ILE A 381 -22.67 8.87 36.26
CA ILE A 381 -23.66 8.22 37.12
C ILE A 381 -24.68 9.28 37.55
N GLU A 382 -25.92 9.14 37.11
CA GLU A 382 -27.01 10.04 37.50
C GLU A 382 -27.39 9.90 38.97
N ALA A 383 -27.79 11.02 39.60
CA ALA A 383 -28.44 10.95 40.90
C ALA A 383 -29.84 10.32 40.77
N PRO A 384 -30.31 9.54 41.77
CA PRO A 384 -31.63 8.91 41.73
C PRO A 384 -32.75 9.95 41.72
N LYS A 385 -33.79 9.71 40.91
CA LYS A 385 -34.96 10.59 40.78
C LYS A 385 -36.22 9.77 41.07
N ILE A 386 -36.83 9.93 42.25
CA ILE A 386 -38.11 9.27 42.58
C ILE A 386 -39.24 9.96 41.81
N LYS A 387 -40.01 9.18 41.06
CA LYS A 387 -41.19 9.63 40.32
C LYS A 387 -42.42 9.76 41.22
N THR A 388 -42.71 8.70 41.99
CA THR A 388 -43.87 8.56 42.90
C THR A 388 -43.76 7.22 43.65
N ALA A 389 -44.81 6.80 44.33
CA ALA A 389 -45.01 5.41 44.76
C ALA A 389 -46.43 4.89 44.46
N ILE A 390 -46.62 3.58 44.54
CA ILE A 390 -47.92 2.89 44.50
C ILE A 390 -48.25 2.40 45.93
N SER A 391 -49.50 2.57 46.34
CA SER A 391 -50.04 1.99 47.59
C SER A 391 -50.99 0.84 47.27
N GLU A 392 -50.63 -0.37 47.67
CA GLU A 392 -51.42 -1.59 47.50
C GLU A 392 -51.59 -2.31 48.84
N GLU A 393 -52.74 -2.12 49.51
CA GLU A 393 -52.98 -2.67 50.86
C GLU A 393 -51.87 -2.26 51.84
N TYR A 394 -51.11 -3.22 52.37
CA TYR A 394 -49.97 -3.00 53.29
C TYR A 394 -48.61 -3.00 52.55
N THR A 395 -48.63 -2.78 51.24
CA THR A 395 -47.44 -2.75 50.38
C THR A 395 -47.27 -1.36 49.77
N LEU A 396 -46.06 -0.82 49.88
CA LEU A 396 -45.66 0.46 49.32
C LEU A 396 -44.51 0.25 48.33
N ILE A 397 -44.71 0.59 47.06
CA ILE A 397 -43.75 0.35 45.96
C ILE A 397 -43.22 1.69 45.45
N ILE A 398 -41.91 1.94 45.55
CA ILE A 398 -41.27 3.17 45.06
C ILE A 398 -41.08 3.07 43.53
N LEU A 399 -41.48 4.10 42.79
CA LEU A 399 -41.27 4.20 41.35
C LEU A 399 -40.23 5.28 41.05
N MET A 400 -39.19 4.90 40.30
CA MET A 400 -38.14 5.81 39.82
C MET A 400 -38.50 6.43 38.48
N ASP A 401 -37.90 7.59 38.17
CA ASP A 401 -38.03 8.31 36.90
C ASP A 401 -36.81 8.11 35.99
N ASN A 402 -35.66 7.74 36.58
CA ASN A 402 -34.45 7.30 35.88
C ASN A 402 -34.06 5.87 36.29
N ASN A 403 -33.10 5.30 35.55
CA ASN A 403 -32.54 3.98 35.80
C ASN A 403 -31.17 4.10 36.48
N GLY A 404 -30.82 3.13 37.32
CA GLY A 404 -29.51 3.03 37.99
C GLY A 404 -29.50 1.88 38.99
N ASP A 405 -28.34 1.65 39.62
CA ASP A 405 -28.23 0.70 40.73
C ASP A 405 -28.54 1.43 42.04
N PHE A 406 -29.82 1.38 42.42
CA PHE A 406 -30.37 2.12 43.54
C PHE A 406 -30.75 1.19 44.69
N GLU A 407 -30.68 1.72 45.90
CA GLU A 407 -31.20 1.10 47.12
C GLU A 407 -32.19 2.07 47.80
N TYR A 408 -33.18 1.52 48.48
CA TYR A 408 -34.41 2.19 48.89
C TYR A 408 -34.61 2.15 50.40
N SER A 409 -35.24 3.19 50.97
CA SER A 409 -35.58 3.24 52.39
C SER A 409 -36.86 4.05 52.67
N LEU A 410 -37.52 3.77 53.80
CA LEU A 410 -38.63 4.56 54.33
C LEU A 410 -38.27 5.36 55.61
N ASP A 411 -37.10 5.13 56.19
CA ASP A 411 -36.62 5.80 57.40
C ASP A 411 -35.33 6.64 57.18
N GLY A 412 -34.64 6.44 56.06
CA GLY A 412 -33.41 7.14 55.70
C GLY A 412 -32.14 6.52 56.29
N TYR A 413 -32.23 5.40 57.01
CA TYR A 413 -31.13 4.70 57.68
C TYR A 413 -30.97 3.25 57.21
N ASN A 414 -32.07 2.50 57.16
CA ASN A 414 -32.11 1.10 56.75
C ASN A 414 -32.49 1.05 55.27
N TYR A 415 -31.54 0.65 54.42
CA TYR A 415 -31.73 0.55 52.97
C TYR A 415 -31.78 -0.91 52.52
N GLN A 416 -32.55 -1.17 51.45
CA GLN A 416 -32.72 -2.47 50.81
C GLN A 416 -32.67 -2.35 49.29
N ASP A 417 -32.31 -3.44 48.59
CA ASP A 417 -32.24 -3.48 47.12
C ASP A 417 -33.62 -3.44 46.46
N ASP A 418 -34.63 -4.06 47.08
CA ASP A 418 -36.01 -4.06 46.57
C ASP A 418 -36.69 -2.70 46.78
N ASN A 419 -37.43 -2.24 45.78
CA ASN A 419 -38.24 -1.01 45.86
C ASN A 419 -39.62 -1.23 46.52
N GLU A 420 -39.89 -2.44 47.03
CA GLU A 420 -41.15 -2.86 47.64
C GLU A 420 -41.03 -3.02 49.16
N PHE A 421 -41.92 -2.35 49.90
CA PHE A 421 -42.00 -2.39 51.36
C PHE A 421 -43.32 -3.03 51.79
N THR A 422 -43.25 -4.29 52.24
CA THR A 422 -44.40 -5.05 52.74
C THR A 422 -44.63 -4.84 54.24
N ASN A 423 -45.85 -5.09 54.72
CA ASN A 423 -46.27 -4.85 56.12
C ASN A 423 -46.15 -3.36 56.54
N THR A 424 -46.30 -2.45 55.59
CA THR A 424 -46.28 -1.01 55.78
C THR A 424 -47.68 -0.54 56.22
N GLU A 425 -47.76 0.16 57.35
CA GLU A 425 -49.02 0.72 57.86
C GLU A 425 -49.41 2.03 57.15
N GLY A 426 -50.71 2.39 57.15
CA GLY A 426 -51.16 3.60 56.47
C GLY A 426 -50.70 4.88 57.17
N GLY A 427 -50.02 5.78 56.46
CA GLY A 427 -49.37 6.94 57.05
C GLY A 427 -48.66 7.87 56.05
N LEU A 428 -48.00 8.90 56.56
CA LEU A 428 -47.08 9.73 55.80
C LEU A 428 -45.66 9.17 55.94
N TYR A 429 -45.05 8.85 54.80
CA TYR A 429 -43.67 8.37 54.70
C TYR A 429 -42.80 9.37 53.95
N THR A 430 -41.50 9.33 54.22
CA THR A 430 -40.49 9.91 53.33
C THR A 430 -39.85 8.76 52.59
N LEU A 431 -40.12 8.67 51.29
CA LEU A 431 -39.46 7.71 50.41
C LEU A 431 -38.02 8.17 50.20
N PHE A 432 -37.04 7.29 50.37
CA PHE A 432 -35.63 7.55 50.06
C PHE A 432 -35.15 6.59 48.98
N ALA A 433 -34.32 7.10 48.08
CA ALA A 433 -33.53 6.30 47.16
C ALA A 433 -32.11 6.88 47.10
N ARG A 434 -31.09 6.04 47.19
CA ARG A 434 -29.68 6.43 46.98
C ARG A 434 -29.03 5.52 45.95
N GLU A 435 -28.01 6.04 45.28
CA GLU A 435 -27.19 5.28 44.34
C GLU A 435 -26.02 4.62 45.09
N LYS A 436 -25.70 3.38 44.76
CA LYS A 436 -24.81 2.52 45.57
C LYS A 436 -23.34 2.92 45.55
N ASN A 437 -22.86 3.58 44.49
CA ASN A 437 -21.54 4.21 44.44
C ASN A 437 -21.52 5.59 45.14
N HIS A 438 -22.59 5.92 45.89
CA HIS A 438 -22.79 7.16 46.63
C HIS A 438 -22.88 8.43 45.76
N CYS A 439 -23.22 8.29 44.47
CA CYS A 439 -23.36 9.43 43.55
C CYS A 439 -24.62 10.28 43.75
N GLY A 440 -25.49 9.94 44.70
CA GLY A 440 -26.58 10.80 45.11
C GLY A 440 -27.56 10.15 46.07
N THR A 441 -28.40 10.96 46.68
CA THR A 441 -29.56 10.53 47.47
C THR A 441 -30.70 11.50 47.23
N THR A 442 -31.89 10.96 47.02
CA THR A 442 -33.12 11.74 46.83
C THR A 442 -34.17 11.30 47.84
N ASN A 443 -35.15 12.17 48.08
CA ASN A 443 -36.30 11.83 48.91
C ASN A 443 -37.59 12.50 48.43
N LEU A 444 -38.72 11.84 48.68
CA LEU A 444 -40.05 12.31 48.32
C LEU A 444 -41.06 12.00 49.45
N PRO A 445 -41.74 13.00 50.04
CA PRO A 445 -42.84 12.74 50.97
C PRO A 445 -44.03 12.14 50.22
N TYR A 446 -44.59 11.05 50.74
CA TYR A 446 -45.68 10.30 50.12
C TYR A 446 -46.65 9.77 51.19
N VAL A 447 -47.96 9.83 50.91
CA VAL A 447 -48.99 9.31 51.82
C VAL A 447 -49.43 7.93 51.35
N HIS A 448 -49.07 6.90 52.12
CA HIS A 448 -49.53 5.54 51.92
C HIS A 448 -50.95 5.38 52.45
N LEU A 449 -51.90 5.06 51.56
CA LEU A 449 -53.33 4.97 51.88
C LEU A 449 -53.81 3.51 51.93
N ILE A 450 -54.15 3.04 53.13
CA ILE A 450 -54.78 1.72 53.32
C ILE A 450 -56.29 1.90 53.36
N ILE A 451 -56.98 1.21 52.45
CA ILE A 451 -58.44 1.23 52.33
C ILE A 451 -58.95 -0.17 52.71
N PRO A 452 -59.59 -0.35 53.89
CA PRO A 452 -60.09 -1.65 54.31
C PRO A 452 -61.12 -2.21 53.34
N LYS A 453 -60.95 -3.47 52.90
CA LYS A 453 -61.95 -4.18 52.08
C LYS A 453 -63.21 -4.56 52.85
N PHE A 454 -63.12 -4.68 54.17
CA PHE A 454 -64.25 -4.91 55.06
C PHE A 454 -63.98 -4.38 56.47
N PHE A 455 -65.03 -4.30 57.28
CA PHE A 455 -64.95 -4.00 58.71
C PHE A 455 -66.09 -4.73 59.46
N THR A 456 -65.94 -4.90 60.78
CA THR A 456 -66.80 -5.75 61.64
C THR A 456 -67.23 -4.97 62.88
N PRO A 457 -68.26 -4.11 62.80
CA PRO A 457 -68.78 -3.36 63.96
C PRO A 457 -69.55 -4.29 64.91
N ASN A 458 -68.83 -4.97 65.81
CA ASN A 458 -69.34 -5.94 66.78
C ASN A 458 -69.00 -5.57 68.24
N GLY A 459 -68.11 -4.60 68.46
CA GLY A 459 -67.67 -4.12 69.77
C GLY A 459 -66.50 -4.89 70.40
N ASP A 460 -65.76 -5.72 69.66
CA ASP A 460 -64.58 -6.43 70.16
C ASP A 460 -63.26 -5.61 70.10
N GLY A 461 -63.31 -4.41 69.49
CA GLY A 461 -62.17 -3.51 69.33
C GLY A 461 -61.35 -3.75 68.05
N ILE A 462 -61.68 -4.77 67.24
CA ILE A 462 -60.92 -5.18 66.05
C ILE A 462 -61.74 -4.91 64.79
N HIS A 463 -61.26 -4.00 63.95
CA HIS A 463 -61.95 -3.55 62.73
C HIS A 463 -63.39 -3.04 62.98
N ASP A 464 -63.69 -2.52 64.17
CA ASP A 464 -65.02 -2.00 64.55
C ASP A 464 -65.47 -0.79 63.72
N THR A 465 -64.53 -0.05 63.11
CA THR A 465 -64.83 1.11 62.28
C THR A 465 -64.14 1.04 60.92
N PHE A 466 -64.84 1.50 59.89
CA PHE A 466 -64.24 1.81 58.60
C PHE A 466 -63.48 3.14 58.69
N LYS A 467 -62.16 3.06 58.53
CA LYS A 467 -61.21 4.17 58.48
C LYS A 467 -60.26 3.94 57.31
N ILE A 468 -59.89 5.01 56.60
CA ILE A 468 -58.81 4.95 55.59
C ILE A 468 -57.54 5.47 56.28
N SER A 469 -56.61 4.57 56.63
CA SER A 469 -55.34 4.95 57.28
C SER A 469 -54.46 5.76 56.32
N GLY A 470 -53.73 6.73 56.85
CA GLY A 470 -52.95 7.70 56.07
C GLY A 470 -53.75 8.91 55.60
N ALA A 471 -55.08 8.82 55.48
CA ALA A 471 -55.92 9.90 54.95
C ALA A 471 -55.89 11.18 55.81
N GLU A 472 -55.62 11.06 57.11
CA GLU A 472 -55.44 12.17 58.05
C GLU A 472 -54.29 13.12 57.67
N ASN A 473 -53.33 12.65 56.86
CA ASN A 473 -52.19 13.43 56.36
C ASN A 473 -52.52 14.24 55.09
N LEU A 474 -53.71 14.05 54.50
CA LEU A 474 -54.15 14.74 53.28
C LEU A 474 -55.16 15.83 53.63
N LYS A 475 -54.87 17.08 53.26
CA LYS A 475 -55.77 18.23 53.51
C LYS A 475 -55.74 19.20 52.31
N PRO A 476 -56.89 19.67 51.80
CA PRO A 476 -58.24 19.26 52.16
C PRO A 476 -58.61 17.83 51.70
N VAL A 477 -59.30 17.10 52.57
CA VAL A 477 -59.86 15.77 52.30
C VAL A 477 -61.35 15.74 52.66
N GLN A 478 -62.15 15.09 51.82
CA GLN A 478 -63.54 14.78 52.07
C GLN A 478 -63.78 13.29 51.81
N LEU A 479 -64.30 12.57 52.80
CA LEU A 479 -64.67 11.17 52.67
C LEU A 479 -66.19 11.04 52.90
N SER A 480 -66.86 10.37 51.97
CA SER A 480 -68.30 10.14 51.99
C SER A 480 -68.62 8.66 51.77
N ILE A 481 -69.58 8.13 52.52
CA ILE A 481 -70.09 6.74 52.40
C ILE A 481 -71.53 6.76 51.89
N PHE A 482 -71.86 5.82 51.02
CA PHE A 482 -73.13 5.66 50.35
C PHE A 482 -73.67 4.22 50.43
N ASP A 483 -74.98 4.06 50.41
CA ASP A 483 -75.62 2.76 50.20
C ASP A 483 -75.62 2.33 48.72
N ARG A 484 -76.14 1.13 48.46
CA ARG A 484 -76.27 0.54 47.11
C ARG A 484 -77.19 1.31 46.14
N TYR A 485 -77.92 2.31 46.63
CA TYR A 485 -78.82 3.16 45.85
C TYR A 485 -78.22 4.56 45.62
N GLY A 486 -77.03 4.83 46.17
CA GLY A 486 -76.35 6.12 46.09
C GLY A 486 -76.80 7.15 47.14
N ASN A 487 -77.56 6.75 48.16
CA ASN A 487 -77.93 7.65 49.25
C ASN A 487 -76.71 7.92 50.15
N LEU A 488 -76.45 9.19 50.48
CA LEU A 488 -75.38 9.58 51.39
C LEU A 488 -75.70 9.16 52.83
N LEU A 489 -74.83 8.34 53.42
CA LEU A 489 -74.95 7.83 54.79
C LEU A 489 -74.11 8.65 55.78
N LYS A 490 -72.84 8.93 55.44
CA LYS A 490 -71.92 9.72 56.27
C LYS A 490 -70.99 10.54 55.38
N THR A 491 -70.60 11.73 55.82
CA THR A 491 -69.53 12.52 55.21
C THR A 491 -68.74 13.25 56.30
N THR A 492 -67.43 13.38 56.13
CA THR A 492 -66.62 14.34 56.90
C THR A 492 -65.72 15.14 55.95
N MET A 493 -65.23 16.28 56.44
CA MET A 493 -64.22 17.09 55.77
C MET A 493 -63.12 17.43 56.79
N ASN A 494 -61.86 17.17 56.44
CA ASN A 494 -60.63 17.46 57.21
C ASN A 494 -60.52 16.86 58.63
N ASN A 495 -61.53 16.12 59.08
CA ASN A 495 -61.57 15.42 60.36
C ASN A 495 -61.27 13.94 60.16
N PRO A 496 -60.69 13.24 61.16
CA PRO A 496 -60.53 11.78 61.12
C PRO A 496 -61.88 11.13 60.80
N PHE A 497 -61.88 10.33 59.73
CA PHE A 497 -63.09 9.65 59.27
C PHE A 497 -63.10 8.24 59.82
N GLU A 498 -64.05 7.98 60.71
CA GLU A 498 -64.33 6.66 61.24
C GLU A 498 -65.84 6.40 61.12
N TRP A 499 -66.23 5.21 60.68
CA TRP A 499 -67.64 4.81 60.58
C TRP A 499 -67.89 3.43 61.18
N ASP A 500 -68.78 3.40 62.17
CA ASP A 500 -69.27 2.27 62.95
C ASP A 500 -70.36 1.44 62.22
N GLY A 501 -70.66 1.75 60.97
CA GLY A 501 -71.77 1.10 60.26
C GLY A 501 -73.16 1.52 60.72
N SER A 502 -73.29 2.64 61.46
CA SER A 502 -74.59 3.19 61.85
C SER A 502 -75.06 4.33 60.94
N TYR A 503 -76.38 4.50 60.84
CA TYR A 503 -77.01 5.65 60.19
C TYR A 503 -78.19 6.11 61.04
N LYS A 504 -78.22 7.40 61.40
CA LYS A 504 -79.23 8.00 62.29
C LYS A 504 -79.42 7.22 63.61
N GLY A 505 -78.33 6.67 64.15
CA GLY A 505 -78.33 5.87 65.39
C GLY A 505 -78.83 4.43 65.24
N GLN A 506 -79.15 3.97 64.03
CA GLN A 506 -79.53 2.58 63.75
C GLN A 506 -78.40 1.83 63.04
N ALA A 507 -78.19 0.58 63.42
CA ALA A 507 -77.13 -0.27 62.90
C ALA A 507 -77.51 -0.84 61.52
N LEU A 508 -76.79 -0.46 60.45
CA LEU A 508 -77.11 -0.87 59.08
C LEU A 508 -76.84 -2.36 58.81
N PRO A 509 -77.53 -3.03 57.86
CA PRO A 509 -77.34 -4.46 57.59
C PRO A 509 -75.93 -4.80 57.04
N ALA A 510 -75.55 -6.08 57.16
CA ALA A 510 -74.37 -6.60 56.48
C ALA A 510 -74.59 -6.56 54.95
N SER A 511 -73.75 -5.80 54.25
CA SER A 511 -73.87 -5.47 52.82
C SER A 511 -72.57 -4.84 52.33
N ASP A 512 -72.38 -4.76 51.02
CA ASP A 512 -71.46 -3.80 50.42
C ASP A 512 -71.96 -2.36 50.60
N TYR A 513 -71.00 -1.46 50.81
CA TYR A 513 -71.16 0.00 50.88
C TYR A 513 -70.11 0.67 50.00
N TRP A 514 -70.42 1.85 49.48
CA TRP A 514 -69.54 2.58 48.56
C TRP A 514 -68.92 3.78 49.26
N PHE A 515 -67.65 4.06 48.97
CA PHE A 515 -67.00 5.29 49.42
C PHE A 515 -66.64 6.19 48.23
N GLN A 516 -66.68 7.50 48.49
CA GLN A 516 -66.05 8.51 47.66
C GLN A 516 -65.04 9.27 48.50
N PHE A 517 -63.78 9.16 48.13
CA PHE A 517 -62.64 9.81 48.75
C PHE A 517 -62.15 10.93 47.84
N LYS A 518 -62.34 12.18 48.24
CA LYS A 518 -61.94 13.37 47.48
C LYS A 518 -60.79 14.08 48.19
N VAL A 519 -59.68 14.23 47.49
CA VAL A 519 -58.50 15.00 47.94
C VAL A 519 -58.22 16.06 46.89
N ASN A 520 -58.26 17.33 47.28
CA ASN A 520 -58.29 18.46 46.34
C ASN A 520 -59.39 18.26 45.27
N ASN A 521 -59.01 18.16 43.99
CA ASN A 521 -59.94 17.87 42.88
C ASN A 521 -59.97 16.39 42.46
N ASN A 522 -59.09 15.54 43.01
CA ASN A 522 -59.01 14.12 42.66
C ASN A 522 -60.05 13.33 43.47
N ILE A 523 -60.79 12.46 42.80
CA ILE A 523 -61.85 11.63 43.41
C ILE A 523 -61.52 10.15 43.18
N LYS A 524 -61.18 9.43 44.25
CA LYS A 524 -61.10 7.97 44.29
C LYS A 524 -62.44 7.41 44.77
N LYS A 525 -62.90 6.33 44.16
CA LYS A 525 -64.14 5.61 44.53
C LYS A 525 -63.84 4.13 44.72
N GLY A 526 -64.66 3.46 45.52
CA GLY A 526 -64.58 2.02 45.70
C GLY A 526 -65.75 1.53 46.56
N HIS A 527 -65.70 0.25 46.93
CA HIS A 527 -66.63 -0.36 47.87
C HIS A 527 -65.88 -1.17 48.94
N PHE A 528 -66.59 -1.50 50.01
CA PHE A 528 -66.13 -2.32 51.12
C PHE A 528 -67.34 -3.01 51.75
N ALA A 529 -67.11 -4.16 52.38
CA ALA A 529 -68.18 -4.94 53.03
C ALA A 529 -68.30 -4.58 54.52
N LEU A 530 -69.52 -4.30 54.97
CA LEU A 530 -69.89 -4.34 56.39
C LEU A 530 -70.26 -5.79 56.73
N LYS A 531 -69.54 -6.39 57.69
CA LYS A 531 -69.83 -7.75 58.21
C LYS A 531 -70.32 -7.66 59.65
N ARG A 532 -71.21 -8.56 60.07
CA ARG A 532 -71.66 -8.76 61.46
C ARG A 532 -71.90 -10.23 61.73
#